data_AF-A0A162V1E6-F1
#
_entry.id   AF-A0A162V1E6-F1
#
_cell.length_a   1.000
_cell.length_b   1.000
_cell.length_c   1.000
_cell.angle_alpha   90.00
_cell.angle_beta   90.00
_cell.angle_gamma   90.00
#
_symmetry.space_group_name_H-M   'P 1'
#
loop_
_entity.id
_entity.type
_entity.pdbx_description
1 polymer ?
#
loop_
_entity_poly.entity_id
_entity_poly.type
_entity_poly.pdbx_seq_one_letter_code
_entity_poly.pdbx_strand_id
1 'polypeptide(L)'
;MSNNNINNTIYDISTIQQVLINSPLKGIKMLPLNSTILVKASEWEKCLERINVLCSTKLNKKHKYSGKGLVLGETKKCYRAGQYITNRQLRLAQKDTKACSCTSALKIVQHLNNPNIVTFCQTRAHVNYVPGDWDEVRTLPLPSEVIKIIENQLKSDSSCRSTRISVLRQIDSWKVGVRKPNYEEIYNRMRKMTTLLYIFASDENASISIWLNVKLAEQNYCIFEINLSVYNDGKKQFAFGFQSPMQVSIMRISQSFCLNATHSISSRSDKVLYTLVTCYLQTGKGFPVAYIVTNNQTAISIKLWLDHLCIKSSFVPMNITIDCSIIEVNAIKEALSHTEKITINTHGEIQAYYCEYSAFYSGVLPISTGIKADLVTCAQTCYLQV
;
A
#
# COMPACT_ATOMS: atom_id res chain seq x y z
N MET A 1 22.90 41.17 25.35
CA MET A 1 24.07 40.31 25.65
C MET A 1 23.55 38.94 26.05
N SER A 2 23.58 37.94 25.17
CA SER A 2 23.15 36.58 25.49
C SER A 2 24.36 35.78 25.96
N ASN A 3 24.38 35.39 27.24
CA ASN A 3 25.33 34.42 27.77
C ASN A 3 25.15 33.09 27.03
N ASN A 4 26.02 32.81 26.07
CA ASN A 4 26.19 31.46 25.54
C ASN A 4 26.77 30.62 26.70
N ASN A 5 25.93 29.86 27.40
CA ASN A 5 26.42 28.82 28.30
C ASN A 5 27.21 27.80 27.48
N ILE A 6 28.53 27.94 27.48
CA ILE A 6 29.45 26.97 26.88
C ILE A 6 29.46 25.78 27.83
N ASN A 7 28.82 24.69 27.42
CA ASN A 7 28.96 23.41 28.10
C ASN A 7 30.36 22.87 27.75
N ASN A 8 31.27 22.82 28.73
CA ASN A 8 32.64 22.32 28.53
C ASN A 8 32.70 20.77 28.40
N THR A 9 31.58 20.09 28.60
CA THR A 9 31.48 18.64 28.46
C THR A 9 31.56 18.24 26.98
N ILE A 10 32.47 17.31 26.68
CA ILE A 10 32.59 16.69 25.35
C ILE A 10 31.73 15.43 25.34
N TYR A 11 30.74 15.40 24.44
CA TYR A 11 29.82 14.29 24.30
C TYR A 11 30.29 13.27 23.25
N ASP A 12 29.92 12.03 23.49
CA ASP A 12 30.11 10.89 22.59
C ASP A 12 28.76 10.22 22.29
N ILE A 13 28.76 9.11 21.54
CA ILE A 13 27.52 8.44 21.16
C ILE A 13 26.67 7.97 22.37
N SER A 14 27.31 7.65 23.49
CA SER A 14 26.65 7.13 24.69
C SER A 14 26.03 8.22 25.56
N THR A 15 26.62 9.42 25.55
CA THR A 15 26.27 10.55 26.42
C THR A 15 25.49 11.65 25.73
N ILE A 16 25.48 11.71 24.38
CA ILE A 16 24.85 12.80 23.61
C ILE A 16 23.37 13.04 23.95
N GLN A 17 22.65 12.02 24.42
CA GLN A 17 21.24 12.17 24.83
C GLN A 17 21.06 13.12 26.03
N GLN A 18 22.07 13.27 26.89
CA GLN A 18 22.02 14.10 28.10
C GLN A 18 21.93 15.59 27.77
N VAL A 19 22.42 16.02 26.59
CA VAL A 19 22.38 17.43 26.18
C VAL A 19 21.00 17.85 25.65
N LEU A 20 20.11 16.89 25.37
CA LEU A 20 18.82 17.16 24.76
C LEU A 20 17.77 17.53 25.81
N ILE A 21 17.02 18.60 25.53
CA ILE A 21 15.93 19.06 26.38
C ILE A 21 14.64 18.29 26.09
N ASN A 22 13.74 18.21 27.07
CA ASN A 22 12.43 17.60 26.86
C ASN A 22 11.56 18.52 26.00
N SER A 23 10.83 17.94 25.04
CA SER A 23 9.75 18.64 24.35
C SER A 23 8.47 18.64 25.21
N PRO A 24 7.42 19.39 24.83
CA PRO A 24 6.10 19.31 25.47
C PRO A 24 5.49 17.90 25.48
N LEU A 25 5.89 17.03 24.53
CA LEU A 25 5.47 15.64 24.49
C LEU A 25 6.43 14.72 25.24
N LYS A 26 5.86 13.92 26.15
CA LYS A 26 6.59 12.94 26.97
C LYS A 26 7.32 11.93 26.08
N GLY A 27 8.64 11.82 26.29
CA GLY A 27 9.51 10.89 25.56
C GLY A 27 10.16 11.46 24.30
N ILE A 28 9.78 12.67 23.87
CA ILE A 28 10.36 13.35 22.71
C ILE A 28 11.35 14.42 23.18
N LYS A 29 12.53 14.45 22.55
CA LYS A 29 13.61 15.37 22.88
C LYS A 29 13.76 16.49 21.85
N MET A 30 14.47 17.55 22.21
CA MET A 30 14.80 18.67 21.33
C MET A 30 16.25 19.13 21.53
N LEU A 31 16.82 19.70 20.48
CA LEU A 31 18.11 20.40 20.57
C LEU A 31 17.92 21.75 21.27
N PRO A 32 18.78 22.10 22.23
CA PRO A 32 18.76 23.43 22.84
C PRO A 32 19.14 24.51 21.82
N LEU A 33 18.41 25.63 21.83
CA LEU A 33 18.67 26.78 20.96
C LEU A 33 19.84 27.60 21.52
N ASN A 34 20.73 28.07 20.65
CA ASN A 34 21.88 28.92 21.01
C ASN A 34 22.87 28.29 22.01
N SER A 35 22.81 26.97 22.22
CA SER A 35 23.81 26.23 22.99
C SER A 35 24.83 25.60 22.05
N THR A 36 26.10 25.69 22.43
CA THR A 36 27.18 25.00 21.73
C THR A 36 27.42 23.65 22.40
N ILE A 37 27.30 22.59 21.62
CA ILE A 37 27.48 21.21 22.06
C ILE A 37 28.82 20.75 21.49
N LEU A 38 29.73 20.31 22.36
CA LEU A 38 31.03 19.77 21.97
C LEU A 38 30.90 18.27 21.77
N VAL A 39 31.30 17.75 20.62
CA VAL A 39 31.18 16.33 20.26
C VAL A 39 32.53 15.80 19.82
N LYS A 40 32.87 14.58 20.22
CA LYS A 40 34.10 13.91 19.80
C LYS A 40 34.15 13.75 18.27
N ALA A 41 35.23 14.22 17.64
CA ALA A 41 35.35 14.25 16.18
C ALA A 41 35.34 12.87 15.51
N SER A 42 35.71 11.79 16.20
CA SER A 42 35.63 10.45 15.62
C SER A 42 34.20 9.90 15.53
N GLU A 43 33.24 10.52 16.22
CA GLU A 43 31.89 9.95 16.43
C GLU A 43 30.76 10.91 16.04
N TRP A 44 31.08 12.13 15.56
CA TRP A 44 30.09 13.18 15.35
C TRP A 44 28.94 12.77 14.41
N GLU A 45 29.21 11.99 13.37
CA GLU A 45 28.16 11.53 12.43
C GLU A 45 27.16 10.61 13.12
N LYS A 46 27.66 9.66 13.93
CA LYS A 46 26.82 8.75 14.72
C LYS A 46 26.03 9.52 15.78
N CYS A 47 26.66 10.51 16.43
CA CYS A 47 25.96 11.39 17.37
C CYS A 47 24.84 12.18 16.68
N LEU A 48 25.07 12.70 15.48
CA LEU A 48 24.05 13.39 14.70
C LEU A 48 22.92 12.45 14.28
N GLU A 49 23.22 11.21 13.90
CA GLU A 49 22.21 10.18 13.62
C GLU A 49 21.36 9.89 14.86
N ARG A 50 22.01 9.71 16.01
CA ARG A 50 21.33 9.50 17.29
C ARG A 50 20.43 10.67 17.67
N ILE A 51 20.88 11.91 17.50
CA ILE A 51 20.07 13.12 17.70
C ILE A 51 18.85 13.11 16.76
N ASN A 52 19.04 12.78 15.48
CA ASN A 52 17.93 12.70 14.51
C ASN A 52 16.89 11.62 14.86
N VAL A 53 17.26 10.58 15.60
CA VAL A 53 16.35 9.54 16.10
C VAL A 53 15.59 10.00 17.34
N LEU A 54 16.28 10.71 18.25
CA LEU A 54 15.72 11.13 19.54
C LEU A 54 14.90 12.42 19.46
N CYS A 55 15.22 13.31 18.51
CA CYS A 55 14.56 14.59 18.36
C CYS A 55 13.36 14.54 17.43
N SER A 56 12.35 15.37 17.71
CA SER A 56 11.22 15.59 16.79
C SER A 56 11.62 16.30 15.50
N THR A 57 12.81 16.89 15.43
CA THR A 57 13.27 17.71 14.31
C THR A 57 14.35 17.00 13.51
N LYS A 58 13.98 16.51 12.33
CA LYS A 58 14.96 15.90 11.41
C LYS A 58 15.77 16.95 10.67
N LEU A 59 17.08 16.75 10.55
CA LEU A 59 18.03 17.66 9.89
C LEU A 59 18.59 17.01 8.61
N ASN A 60 18.11 17.42 7.42
CA ASN A 60 18.38 16.68 6.18
C ASN A 60 19.18 17.47 5.12
N LYS A 61 18.91 18.77 4.95
CA LYS A 61 19.51 19.55 3.85
C LYS A 61 20.90 20.03 4.25
N LYS A 62 21.93 19.58 3.53
CA LYS A 62 23.34 19.83 3.80
C LYS A 62 23.88 20.95 2.92
N HIS A 63 24.57 21.91 3.53
CA HIS A 63 25.44 22.86 2.83
C HIS A 63 26.84 22.74 3.43
N LYS A 64 27.82 22.30 2.62
CA LYS A 64 29.23 22.31 3.01
C LYS A 64 29.81 23.69 2.72
N TYR A 65 30.70 24.17 3.56
CA TYR A 65 31.48 25.37 3.29
C TYR A 65 32.89 25.21 3.86
N SER A 66 33.85 25.81 3.17
CA SER A 66 35.25 25.87 3.58
C SER A 66 35.59 27.30 3.99
N GLY A 67 36.29 27.46 5.10
CA GLY A 67 36.81 28.75 5.56
C GLY A 67 38.24 28.59 6.05
N LYS A 68 39.03 29.67 6.02
CA LYS A 68 40.37 29.68 6.64
C LYS A 68 40.23 29.30 8.12
N GLY A 69 41.01 28.31 8.59
CA GLY A 69 40.95 27.87 9.99
C GLY A 69 40.02 26.69 10.29
N LEU A 70 39.32 26.12 9.30
CA LEU A 70 38.36 25.03 9.50
C LEU A 70 38.83 23.71 8.86
N VAL A 71 38.65 22.61 9.60
CA VAL A 71 38.73 21.24 9.07
C VAL A 71 37.41 20.86 8.41
N LEU A 72 36.29 21.23 9.03
CA LEU A 72 34.93 20.92 8.57
C LEU A 72 34.01 22.12 8.84
N GLY A 73 33.25 22.50 7.81
CA GLY A 73 32.13 23.44 7.94
C GLY A 73 30.90 22.87 7.25
N GLU A 74 29.87 22.56 8.03
CA GLU A 74 28.61 22.04 7.52
C GLU A 74 27.42 22.73 8.19
N THR A 75 26.39 23.03 7.41
CA THR A 75 25.11 23.49 7.94
C THR A 75 24.03 22.50 7.51
N LYS A 76 23.28 21.98 8.48
CA LYS A 76 22.09 21.16 8.26
C LYS A 76 20.83 21.99 8.49
N LYS A 77 19.95 22.09 7.51
CA LYS A 77 18.64 22.73 7.69
C LYS A 77 17.60 21.72 8.17
N CYS A 78 16.61 22.23 8.90
CA CYS A 78 15.39 21.52 9.25
C CYS A 78 14.76 20.84 8.02
N TYR A 79 14.21 19.64 8.18
CA TYR A 79 13.51 18.92 7.10
C TYR A 79 12.29 19.70 6.57
N ARG A 80 11.74 20.62 7.37
CA ARG A 80 10.65 21.52 6.99
C ARG A 80 11.10 22.77 6.23
N ALA A 81 12.40 22.92 6.00
CA ALA A 81 12.93 24.03 5.23
C ALA A 81 12.53 23.93 3.75
N GLY A 82 12.04 25.04 3.18
CA GLY A 82 11.59 25.15 1.79
C GLY A 82 10.08 25.07 1.62
N GLN A 83 9.65 25.09 0.36
CA GLN A 83 8.28 24.87 -0.08
C GLN A 83 8.21 23.51 -0.78
N TYR A 84 7.11 22.78 -0.59
CA TYR A 84 6.89 21.50 -1.26
C TYR A 84 5.73 21.63 -2.24
N ILE A 85 6.00 21.37 -3.51
CA ILE A 85 4.97 21.30 -4.56
C ILE A 85 4.47 19.86 -4.59
N THR A 86 3.17 19.67 -4.37
CA THR A 86 2.55 18.34 -4.35
C THR A 86 2.54 17.75 -5.75
N ASN A 87 3.21 16.60 -5.93
CA ASN A 87 2.99 15.78 -7.11
C ASN A 87 2.01 14.66 -6.76
N ARG A 88 0.71 15.00 -6.77
CA ARG A 88 -0.40 14.11 -6.36
C ARG A 88 -0.51 12.85 -7.22
N GLN A 89 0.13 12.79 -8.39
CA GLN A 89 -0.04 11.69 -9.34
C GLN A 89 0.47 10.32 -8.84
N LEU A 90 1.38 10.28 -7.84
CA LEU A 90 2.02 9.03 -7.38
C LEU A 90 1.44 8.44 -6.08
N ARG A 91 0.66 9.19 -5.30
CA ARG A 91 0.12 8.72 -3.99
C ARG A 91 -1.33 9.17 -3.79
N LEU A 92 -2.24 8.20 -3.62
CA LEU A 92 -3.67 8.43 -3.34
C LEU A 92 -3.90 9.15 -2.00
N ALA A 93 -3.07 8.84 -0.99
CA ALA A 93 -3.02 9.55 0.28
C ALA A 93 -1.61 10.12 0.47
N GLN A 94 -1.49 11.43 0.30
CA GLN A 94 -0.25 12.17 0.52
C GLN A 94 -0.37 12.89 1.87
N LYS A 95 0.54 12.60 2.81
CA LYS A 95 0.64 13.38 4.05
C LYS A 95 0.70 14.87 3.71
N ASP A 96 0.01 15.68 4.50
CA ASP A 96 0.14 17.14 4.42
C ASP A 96 1.61 17.56 4.40
N THR A 97 1.88 18.59 3.61
CA THR A 97 3.23 18.93 3.20
C THR A 97 4.13 19.11 4.43
N LYS A 98 5.31 18.50 4.36
CA LYS A 98 6.30 18.59 5.42
C LYS A 98 6.99 19.94 5.48
N ALA A 99 6.84 20.79 4.46
CA ALA A 99 7.65 21.97 4.28
C ALA A 99 6.83 23.23 4.62
N CYS A 100 7.27 23.99 5.62
CA CYS A 100 6.61 25.22 6.08
C CYS A 100 7.57 26.41 6.03
N SER A 101 8.57 26.37 5.15
CA SER A 101 9.61 27.39 5.02
C SER A 101 10.41 27.63 6.31
N CYS A 102 10.56 26.59 7.15
CA CYS A 102 11.30 26.72 8.40
C CYS A 102 12.76 27.13 8.17
N THR A 103 13.24 28.12 8.92
CA THR A 103 14.60 28.68 8.82
C THR A 103 15.60 28.07 9.79
N SER A 104 15.16 27.14 10.65
CA SER A 104 15.98 26.45 11.63
C SER A 104 17.16 25.71 10.96
N ALA A 105 18.35 25.89 11.51
CA ALA A 105 19.58 25.30 11.00
C ALA A 105 20.59 25.00 12.12
N LEU A 106 21.14 23.79 12.04
CA LEU A 106 22.25 23.33 12.85
C LEU A 106 23.56 23.60 12.13
N LYS A 107 24.45 24.35 12.76
CA LYS A 107 25.82 24.58 12.31
C LYS A 107 26.72 23.52 12.95
N ILE A 108 27.52 22.86 12.12
CA ILE A 108 28.48 21.82 12.48
C ILE A 108 29.86 22.31 12.06
N VAL A 109 30.77 22.49 13.01
CA VAL A 109 32.09 23.08 12.73
C VAL A 109 33.20 22.35 13.48
N GLN A 110 34.29 22.09 12.77
CA GLN A 110 35.54 21.58 13.32
C GLN A 110 36.66 22.56 12.95
N HIS A 111 37.38 23.05 13.95
CA HIS A 111 38.45 24.04 13.75
C HIS A 111 39.82 23.36 13.69
N LEU A 112 40.76 23.95 12.94
CA LEU A 112 42.14 23.44 12.83
C LEU A 112 42.89 23.48 14.16
N ASN A 113 42.59 24.45 15.02
CA ASN A 113 43.20 24.59 16.34
C ASN A 113 42.68 23.55 17.35
N ASN A 114 41.59 22.83 17.05
CA ASN A 114 41.06 21.78 17.89
C ASN A 114 40.43 20.66 17.04
N PRO A 115 41.27 19.85 16.36
CA PRO A 115 40.81 18.86 15.40
C PRO A 115 40.06 17.69 16.07
N ASN A 116 40.16 17.51 17.38
CA ASN A 116 39.52 16.39 18.07
C ASN A 116 38.06 16.65 18.44
N ILE A 117 37.57 17.88 18.23
CA ILE A 117 36.22 18.30 18.64
C ILE A 117 35.45 18.89 17.46
N VAL A 118 34.22 18.42 17.31
CA VAL A 118 33.21 18.99 16.40
C VAL A 118 32.17 19.71 17.24
N THR A 119 31.83 20.94 16.86
CA THR A 119 30.83 21.75 17.55
C THR A 119 29.50 21.68 16.83
N PHE A 120 28.42 21.41 17.56
CA PHE A 120 27.05 21.53 17.09
C PHE A 120 26.41 22.76 17.72
N CYS A 121 25.86 23.65 16.90
CA CYS A 121 25.19 24.86 17.37
C CYS A 121 23.90 25.10 16.59
N GLN A 122 22.78 25.09 17.28
CA GLN A 122 21.49 25.44 16.69
C GLN A 122 21.38 26.96 16.64
N THR A 123 21.56 27.54 15.45
CA THR A 123 21.75 28.99 15.27
C THR A 123 20.46 29.77 15.07
N ARG A 124 19.36 29.08 14.75
CA ARG A 124 18.06 29.70 14.47
C ARG A 124 16.94 28.89 15.09
N ALA A 125 15.96 29.59 15.65
CA ALA A 125 14.74 28.99 16.16
C ALA A 125 13.92 28.37 15.01
N HIS A 126 13.05 27.42 15.37
CA HIS A 126 12.02 26.95 14.47
C HIS A 126 10.95 28.04 14.31
N VAL A 127 10.52 28.25 13.07
CA VAL A 127 9.45 29.18 12.71
C VAL A 127 8.37 28.43 11.95
N ASN A 128 7.14 28.92 12.05
CA ASN A 128 5.95 28.36 11.40
C ASN A 128 5.52 26.97 11.91
N TYR A 129 6.16 26.45 12.97
CA TYR A 129 5.69 25.28 13.71
C TYR A 129 6.40 25.17 15.07
N VAL A 130 5.79 24.45 16.00
CA VAL A 130 6.37 24.12 17.31
C VAL A 130 6.94 22.70 17.28
N PRO A 131 8.25 22.52 17.49
CA PRO A 131 8.81 21.21 17.57
C PRO A 131 8.25 20.39 18.74
N GLY A 132 7.91 19.12 18.49
CA GLY A 132 7.33 18.23 19.49
C GLY A 132 5.84 18.47 19.74
N ASP A 133 5.11 19.09 18.82
CA ASP A 133 3.65 19.13 18.84
C ASP A 133 3.03 17.86 18.20
N TRP A 134 1.78 17.52 18.55
CA TRP A 134 1.08 16.34 18.05
C TRP A 134 0.97 16.31 16.52
N ASP A 135 0.76 17.47 15.89
CA ASP A 135 0.72 17.57 14.43
C ASP A 135 2.10 17.34 13.80
N GLU A 136 3.19 17.72 14.48
CA GLU A 136 4.54 17.36 14.03
C GLU A 136 4.78 15.86 14.20
N VAL A 137 4.42 15.29 15.35
CA VAL A 137 4.62 13.86 15.63
C VAL A 137 3.95 13.00 14.59
N ARG A 138 2.80 13.39 13.99
CA ARG A 138 2.10 12.70 12.89
C ARG A 138 2.85 12.74 11.55
N THR A 139 3.83 13.61 11.38
CA THR A 139 4.60 13.71 10.12
C THR A 139 5.94 12.98 10.13
N LEU A 140 6.44 12.62 11.31
CA LEU A 140 7.62 11.78 11.48
C LEU A 140 7.50 10.43 10.74
N PRO A 141 8.62 9.78 10.38
CA PRO A 141 8.58 8.39 9.98
C PRO A 141 8.20 7.51 11.17
N LEU A 142 7.60 6.35 10.89
CA LEU A 142 7.43 5.32 11.92
C LEU A 142 8.80 4.76 12.33
N PRO A 143 8.98 4.38 13.61
CA PRO A 143 10.17 3.65 14.04
C PRO A 143 10.33 2.35 13.23
N SER A 144 11.59 1.94 13.06
CA SER A 144 11.94 0.82 12.17
C SER A 144 11.34 -0.51 12.64
N GLU A 145 11.19 -0.65 13.95
CA GLU A 145 10.61 -1.80 14.64
C GLU A 145 9.12 -1.93 14.30
N VAL A 146 8.40 -0.82 14.29
CA VAL A 146 6.97 -0.77 13.94
C VAL A 146 6.78 -1.15 12.47
N ILE A 147 7.65 -0.64 11.59
CA ILE A 147 7.62 -0.96 10.17
C ILE A 147 7.83 -2.46 9.97
N LYS A 148 8.81 -3.08 10.65
CA LYS A 148 9.06 -4.52 10.56
C LYS A 148 7.86 -5.34 11.03
N ILE A 149 7.20 -4.95 12.12
CA ILE A 149 6.01 -5.64 12.62
C ILE A 149 4.87 -5.57 11.61
N ILE A 150 4.61 -4.38 11.05
CA ILE A 150 3.60 -4.19 10.00
C ILE A 150 3.93 -5.07 8.78
N GLU A 151 5.16 -5.00 8.27
CA GLU A 151 5.58 -5.74 7.08
C GLU A 151 5.56 -7.26 7.29
N ASN A 152 5.94 -7.75 8.47
CA ASN A 152 5.89 -9.19 8.78
C ASN A 152 4.45 -9.71 8.86
N GLN A 153 3.53 -8.96 9.47
CA GLN A 153 2.11 -9.34 9.50
C GLN A 153 1.48 -9.31 8.10
N LEU A 154 1.85 -8.33 7.27
CA LEU A 154 1.36 -8.26 5.89
C LEU A 154 1.88 -9.41 5.03
N LYS A 155 3.10 -9.90 5.29
CA LYS A 155 3.66 -11.08 4.60
C LYS A 155 2.97 -12.39 4.99
N SER A 156 2.35 -12.48 6.15
CA SER A 156 1.59 -13.66 6.59
C SER A 156 0.12 -13.60 6.15
N ASP A 157 -0.15 -12.99 4.98
CA ASP A 157 -1.47 -12.86 4.36
C ASP A 157 -2.57 -12.21 5.24
N SER A 158 -2.18 -11.44 6.26
CA SER A 158 -3.18 -10.72 7.07
C SER A 158 -3.80 -9.57 6.27
N SER A 159 -5.14 -9.47 6.28
CA SER A 159 -5.83 -8.37 5.62
C SER A 159 -5.41 -7.03 6.22
N CYS A 160 -5.36 -5.98 5.40
CA CYS A 160 -4.95 -4.64 5.82
C CYS A 160 -5.69 -4.13 7.07
N ARG A 161 -6.98 -4.49 7.20
CA ARG A 161 -7.82 -4.17 8.37
C ARG A 161 -7.41 -4.96 9.61
N SER A 162 -7.14 -6.25 9.47
CA SER A 162 -6.69 -7.12 10.56
C SER A 162 -5.29 -6.74 11.04
N THR A 163 -4.36 -6.46 10.12
CA THR A 163 -3.02 -5.94 10.43
C THR A 163 -3.13 -4.64 11.21
N ARG A 164 -3.99 -3.70 10.78
CA ARG A 164 -4.18 -2.44 11.50
C ARG A 164 -4.66 -2.65 12.93
N ILE A 165 -5.69 -3.49 13.13
CA ILE A 165 -6.24 -3.75 14.47
C ILE A 165 -5.19 -4.43 15.35
N SER A 166 -4.46 -5.41 14.81
CA SER A 166 -3.38 -6.11 15.52
C SER A 166 -2.25 -5.17 15.94
N VAL A 167 -1.77 -4.34 15.00
CA VAL A 167 -0.71 -3.36 15.26
C VAL A 167 -1.16 -2.33 16.29
N LEU A 168 -2.39 -1.81 16.21
CA LEU A 168 -2.90 -0.87 17.21
C LEU A 168 -2.97 -1.50 18.61
N ARG A 169 -3.45 -2.75 18.73
CA ARG A 169 -3.47 -3.49 20.00
C ARG A 169 -2.07 -3.72 20.57
N GLN A 170 -1.10 -4.05 19.72
CA GLN A 170 0.30 -4.19 20.16
C GLN A 170 0.89 -2.86 20.60
N ILE A 171 0.54 -1.76 19.95
CA ILE A 171 1.05 -0.43 20.32
C ILE A 171 0.41 0.10 21.60
N ASP A 172 -0.84 -0.27 21.89
CA ASP A 172 -1.47 0.04 23.17
C ASP A 172 -0.78 -0.69 24.34
N SER A 173 -0.09 -1.81 24.09
CA SER A 173 0.77 -2.46 25.09
C SER A 173 2.20 -1.90 25.14
N TRP A 174 2.57 -0.98 24.24
CA TRP A 174 3.88 -0.32 24.27
C TRP A 174 3.88 0.85 25.25
N LYS A 175 5.05 1.12 25.86
CA LYS A 175 5.23 2.24 26.80
C LYS A 175 4.80 3.58 26.19
N VAL A 176 4.33 4.48 27.06
CA VAL A 176 3.98 5.88 26.72
C VAL A 176 5.13 6.55 25.95
N GLY A 177 4.85 7.06 24.74
CA GLY A 177 5.79 7.85 23.95
C GLY A 177 6.16 7.28 22.56
N VAL A 178 5.70 6.08 22.19
CA VAL A 178 5.90 5.57 20.83
C VAL A 178 4.87 6.15 19.86
N ARG A 179 5.33 6.73 18.75
CA ARG A 179 4.47 7.25 17.68
C ARG A 179 3.59 6.13 17.11
N LYS A 180 2.27 6.28 17.22
CA LYS A 180 1.30 5.34 16.63
C LYS A 180 1.19 5.53 15.10
N PRO A 181 1.14 4.44 14.30
CA PRO A 181 0.86 4.49 12.87
C PRO A 181 -0.59 4.86 12.62
N ASN A 182 -0.82 5.66 11.57
CA ASN A 182 -2.17 5.93 11.10
C ASN A 182 -2.60 4.91 10.02
N TYR A 183 -3.89 4.95 9.64
CA TYR A 183 -4.45 4.06 8.61
C TYR A 183 -3.71 4.16 7.27
N GLU A 184 -3.45 5.39 6.81
CA GLU A 184 -2.82 5.67 5.52
C GLU A 184 -1.38 5.14 5.43
N GLU A 185 -0.63 5.17 6.52
CA GLU A 185 0.73 4.63 6.59
C GLU A 185 0.73 3.12 6.44
N ILE A 186 -0.20 2.45 7.11
CA ILE A 186 -0.39 1.00 6.99
C ILE A 186 -0.86 0.65 5.58
N TYR A 187 -1.82 1.41 5.04
CA TYR A 187 -2.31 1.22 3.68
C TYR A 187 -1.20 1.40 2.62
N ASN A 188 -0.40 2.47 2.72
CA ASN A 188 0.71 2.70 1.82
C ASN A 188 1.79 1.60 1.93
N ARG A 189 2.03 1.07 3.14
CA ARG A 189 2.93 -0.07 3.36
C ARG A 189 2.38 -1.36 2.76
N MET A 190 1.09 -1.62 2.95
CA MET A 190 0.36 -2.73 2.35
C MET A 190 0.46 -2.67 0.83
N ARG A 191 0.21 -1.52 0.20
CA ARG A 191 0.40 -1.35 -1.25
C ARG A 191 1.84 -1.60 -1.69
N LYS A 192 2.82 -1.08 -0.95
CA LYS A 192 4.25 -1.34 -1.26
C LYS A 192 4.58 -2.83 -1.14
N MET A 193 4.04 -3.53 -0.14
CA MET A 193 4.21 -4.96 0.02
C MET A 193 3.50 -5.73 -1.09
N THR A 194 2.28 -5.34 -1.47
CA THR A 194 1.57 -5.93 -2.60
C THR A 194 2.39 -5.82 -3.88
N THR A 195 2.96 -4.64 -4.17
CA THR A 195 3.88 -4.47 -5.30
C THR A 195 5.07 -5.43 -5.20
N LEU A 196 5.69 -5.58 -4.03
CA LEU A 196 6.88 -6.44 -3.87
C LEU A 196 6.57 -7.94 -3.89
N LEU A 197 5.38 -8.35 -3.45
CA LEU A 197 5.00 -9.76 -3.33
C LEU A 197 4.34 -10.29 -4.60
N TYR A 198 3.59 -9.45 -5.32
CA TYR A 198 2.75 -9.92 -6.42
C TYR A 198 3.09 -9.30 -7.79
N ILE A 199 3.98 -8.31 -7.87
CA ILE A 199 4.51 -7.79 -9.15
C ILE A 199 5.92 -8.33 -9.36
N PHE A 200 6.07 -9.29 -10.28
CA PHE A 200 7.33 -9.98 -10.54
C PHE A 200 8.14 -9.38 -11.70
N ALA A 201 7.52 -8.52 -12.51
CA ALA A 201 8.15 -7.83 -13.64
C ALA A 201 7.60 -6.41 -13.79
N SER A 202 8.36 -5.52 -14.43
CA SER A 202 7.91 -4.15 -14.72
C SER A 202 6.77 -4.09 -15.73
N ASP A 203 6.66 -5.11 -16.59
CA ASP A 203 5.55 -5.28 -17.53
C ASP A 203 4.43 -6.12 -16.88
N GLU A 204 3.18 -5.67 -17.07
CA GLU A 204 1.99 -6.32 -16.50
C GLU A 204 1.81 -7.73 -17.06
N ASN A 205 1.95 -7.92 -18.37
CA ASN A 205 1.76 -9.22 -19.01
C ASN A 205 2.85 -10.20 -18.58
N ALA A 206 4.11 -9.74 -18.49
CA ALA A 206 5.21 -10.55 -17.98
C ALA A 206 4.96 -10.99 -16.52
N SER A 207 4.43 -10.12 -15.67
CA SER A 207 4.04 -10.50 -14.29
C SER A 207 2.92 -11.54 -14.27
N ILE A 208 1.91 -11.39 -15.14
CA ILE A 208 0.81 -12.37 -15.28
C ILE A 208 1.34 -13.72 -15.75
N SER A 209 2.25 -13.74 -16.73
CA SER A 209 2.86 -14.98 -17.22
C SER A 209 3.64 -15.71 -16.12
N ILE A 210 4.35 -14.98 -15.24
CA ILE A 210 5.03 -15.59 -14.08
C ILE A 210 4.02 -16.16 -13.08
N TRP A 211 2.90 -15.46 -12.85
CA TRP A 211 1.83 -15.98 -12.00
C TRP A 211 1.26 -17.30 -12.53
N LEU A 212 0.82 -17.31 -13.79
CA LEU A 212 0.20 -18.49 -14.40
C LEU A 212 1.21 -19.64 -14.50
N ASN A 213 2.34 -19.41 -15.16
CA ASN A 213 3.22 -20.50 -15.59
C ASN A 213 4.20 -20.99 -14.51
N VAL A 214 4.40 -20.20 -13.44
CA VAL A 214 5.32 -20.58 -12.35
C VAL A 214 4.56 -20.71 -11.05
N LYS A 215 4.01 -19.61 -10.52
CA LYS A 215 3.49 -19.59 -9.14
C LYS A 215 2.25 -20.45 -8.94
N LEU A 216 1.26 -20.32 -9.81
CA LEU A 216 0.02 -21.09 -9.73
C LEU A 216 0.24 -22.54 -10.17
N ALA A 217 1.06 -22.76 -11.19
CA ALA A 217 1.44 -24.09 -11.65
C ALA A 217 2.16 -24.90 -10.56
N GLU A 218 3.12 -24.30 -9.83
CA GLU A 218 3.82 -24.93 -8.69
C GLU A 218 2.85 -25.35 -7.56
N GLN A 219 1.71 -24.67 -7.43
CA GLN A 219 0.67 -24.97 -6.43
C GLN A 219 -0.46 -25.87 -6.96
N ASN A 220 -0.28 -26.49 -8.14
CA ASN A 220 -1.26 -27.36 -8.79
C ASN A 220 -2.62 -26.69 -9.05
N TYR A 221 -2.63 -25.38 -9.35
CA TYR A 221 -3.85 -24.72 -9.80
C TYR A 221 -4.28 -25.24 -11.17
N CYS A 222 -5.59 -25.32 -11.39
CA CYS A 222 -6.15 -25.48 -12.73
C CYS A 222 -6.10 -24.14 -13.44
N ILE A 223 -5.43 -24.08 -14.59
CA ILE A 223 -5.16 -22.84 -15.31
C ILE A 223 -5.80 -22.92 -16.70
N PHE A 224 -6.51 -21.86 -17.05
CA PHE A 224 -7.06 -21.60 -18.37
C PHE A 224 -6.31 -20.43 -18.99
N GLU A 225 -5.82 -20.56 -20.22
CA GLU A 225 -5.22 -19.45 -20.95
C GLU A 225 -5.55 -19.62 -22.43
N ILE A 226 -6.01 -18.55 -23.07
CA ILE A 226 -6.29 -18.52 -24.49
C ILE A 226 -5.94 -17.17 -25.11
N ASN A 227 -5.27 -17.24 -26.26
CA ASN A 227 -5.09 -16.09 -27.12
C ASN A 227 -6.26 -16.02 -28.11
N LEU A 228 -7.07 -14.98 -27.99
CA LEU A 228 -8.26 -14.76 -28.81
C LEU A 228 -7.96 -13.90 -30.06
N SER A 229 -6.69 -13.51 -30.29
CA SER A 229 -6.31 -12.77 -31.50
C SER A 229 -6.62 -13.53 -32.80
N VAL A 230 -6.71 -14.86 -32.74
CA VAL A 230 -7.10 -15.72 -33.88
C VAL A 230 -8.52 -15.41 -34.37
N TYR A 231 -9.36 -14.83 -33.53
CA TYR A 231 -10.75 -14.48 -33.86
C TYR A 231 -10.94 -13.01 -34.25
N ASN A 232 -9.88 -12.18 -34.20
CA ASN A 232 -9.98 -10.75 -34.49
C ASN A 232 -8.60 -10.13 -34.82
N ASP A 233 -8.34 -9.87 -36.11
CA ASP A 233 -7.03 -9.44 -36.64
C ASP A 233 -6.56 -8.03 -36.20
N GLY A 234 -7.38 -7.27 -35.45
CA GLY A 234 -7.07 -5.89 -35.07
C GLY A 234 -6.63 -5.65 -33.62
N LYS A 235 -6.90 -6.57 -32.68
CA LYS A 235 -6.66 -6.35 -31.24
C LYS A 235 -6.11 -7.60 -30.57
N LYS A 236 -5.05 -7.44 -29.75
CA LYS A 236 -4.56 -8.48 -28.84
C LYS A 236 -5.61 -8.78 -27.78
N GLN A 237 -6.49 -9.74 -28.07
CA GLN A 237 -7.51 -10.23 -27.16
C GLN A 237 -6.98 -11.46 -26.42
N PHE A 238 -7.20 -11.49 -25.11
CA PHE A 238 -6.78 -12.59 -24.25
C PHE A 238 -7.88 -12.93 -23.27
N ALA A 239 -7.86 -14.19 -22.82
CA ALA A 239 -8.55 -14.58 -21.62
C ALA A 239 -7.69 -15.58 -20.84
N PHE A 240 -7.64 -15.43 -19.53
CA PHE A 240 -7.00 -16.39 -18.65
C PHE A 240 -7.80 -16.56 -17.37
N GLY A 241 -7.81 -17.76 -16.82
CA GLY A 241 -8.53 -18.10 -15.62
C GLY A 241 -7.73 -19.07 -14.76
N PHE A 242 -8.11 -19.16 -13.49
CA PHE A 242 -7.43 -20.02 -12.54
C PHE A 242 -8.38 -20.49 -11.45
N GLN A 243 -8.07 -21.67 -10.91
CA GLN A 243 -8.83 -22.31 -9.85
C GLN A 243 -7.88 -23.14 -8.96
N SER A 244 -7.94 -22.95 -7.64
CA SER A 244 -7.15 -23.72 -6.69
C SER A 244 -7.68 -25.16 -6.52
N PRO A 245 -6.89 -26.12 -6.05
CA PRO A 245 -7.36 -27.49 -5.79
C PRO A 245 -8.57 -27.55 -4.84
N MET A 246 -8.63 -26.68 -3.84
CA MET A 246 -9.78 -26.56 -2.93
C MET A 246 -11.02 -26.08 -3.68
N GLN A 247 -10.86 -25.06 -4.52
CA GLN A 247 -11.96 -24.54 -5.32
C GLN A 247 -12.49 -25.58 -6.32
N VAL A 248 -11.63 -26.40 -6.93
CA VAL A 248 -12.05 -27.54 -7.77
C VAL A 248 -12.88 -28.52 -6.94
N SER A 249 -12.42 -28.86 -5.74
CA SER A 249 -13.10 -29.82 -4.86
C SER A 249 -14.50 -29.34 -4.46
N ILE A 250 -14.65 -28.06 -4.15
CA ILE A 250 -15.94 -27.43 -3.83
C ILE A 250 -16.84 -27.37 -5.08
N MET A 251 -16.28 -26.99 -6.23
CA MET A 251 -17.03 -26.91 -7.49
C MET A 251 -17.69 -28.25 -7.86
N ARG A 252 -17.01 -29.39 -7.64
CA ARG A 252 -17.52 -30.73 -7.97
C ARG A 252 -18.78 -31.14 -7.21
N ILE A 253 -18.96 -30.63 -6.00
CA ILE A 253 -20.08 -31.02 -5.12
C ILE A 253 -21.19 -29.96 -5.09
N SER A 254 -20.95 -28.79 -5.66
CA SER A 254 -21.91 -27.70 -5.74
C SER A 254 -22.83 -27.86 -6.93
N GLN A 255 -24.12 -27.56 -6.74
CA GLN A 255 -25.14 -27.66 -7.79
C GLN A 255 -25.63 -26.29 -8.29
N SER A 256 -25.46 -25.25 -7.47
CA SER A 256 -25.95 -23.90 -7.74
C SER A 256 -24.82 -22.89 -7.71
N PHE A 257 -24.75 -22.04 -8.72
CA PHE A 257 -23.69 -21.07 -8.91
C PHE A 257 -24.23 -19.71 -9.30
N CYS A 258 -23.47 -18.67 -8.97
CA CYS A 258 -23.69 -17.31 -9.44
C CYS A 258 -22.47 -16.88 -10.27
N LEU A 259 -22.70 -16.37 -11.47
CA LEU A 259 -21.68 -15.72 -12.29
C LEU A 259 -21.82 -14.21 -12.13
N ASN A 260 -20.73 -13.52 -11.81
CA ASN A 260 -20.71 -12.07 -11.66
C ASN A 260 -19.55 -11.45 -12.42
N ALA A 261 -19.82 -10.37 -13.15
CA ALA A 261 -18.83 -9.57 -13.86
C ALA A 261 -18.36 -8.39 -13.00
N THR A 262 -17.05 -8.15 -12.95
CA THR A 262 -16.45 -7.00 -12.27
C THR A 262 -15.66 -6.19 -13.30
N HIS A 263 -16.09 -4.94 -13.52
CA HIS A 263 -15.42 -3.99 -14.41
C HIS A 263 -14.40 -3.13 -13.65
N SER A 264 -13.54 -2.43 -14.39
CA SER A 264 -12.53 -1.49 -13.84
C SER A 264 -11.48 -2.14 -12.92
N ILE A 265 -11.14 -3.40 -13.19
CA ILE A 265 -10.10 -4.18 -12.49
C ILE A 265 -8.66 -3.82 -12.88
N SER A 266 -8.49 -2.85 -13.79
CA SER A 266 -7.19 -2.34 -14.19
C SER A 266 -7.28 -0.88 -14.58
N SER A 267 -6.13 -0.23 -14.78
CA SER A 267 -6.08 1.11 -15.36
C SER A 267 -6.70 1.19 -16.77
N ARG A 268 -6.83 0.04 -17.44
CA ARG A 268 -7.51 -0.12 -18.73
C ARG A 268 -8.95 -0.56 -18.50
N SER A 269 -9.89 0.17 -19.09
CA SER A 269 -11.33 -0.08 -18.95
C SER A 269 -11.83 -1.27 -19.77
N ASP A 270 -10.98 -1.89 -20.59
CA ASP A 270 -11.35 -3.00 -21.46
C ASP A 270 -11.33 -4.38 -20.76
N LYS A 271 -10.72 -4.49 -19.58
CA LYS A 271 -10.59 -5.74 -18.84
C LYS A 271 -11.76 -5.98 -17.88
N VAL A 272 -12.27 -7.21 -17.87
CA VAL A 272 -13.37 -7.68 -17.02
C VAL A 272 -12.91 -8.93 -16.27
N LEU A 273 -13.24 -9.01 -14.97
CA LEU A 273 -13.07 -10.22 -14.17
C LEU A 273 -14.44 -10.86 -14.00
N TYR A 274 -14.61 -12.09 -14.46
CA TYR A 274 -15.76 -12.90 -14.06
C TYR A 274 -15.38 -13.79 -12.88
N THR A 275 -16.29 -13.90 -11.94
CA THR A 275 -16.17 -14.78 -10.77
C THR A 275 -17.37 -15.73 -10.74
N LEU A 276 -17.09 -17.02 -10.61
CA LEU A 276 -18.09 -18.02 -10.24
C LEU A 276 -18.12 -18.18 -8.72
N VAL A 277 -19.30 -18.07 -8.12
CA VAL A 277 -19.52 -18.18 -6.68
C VAL A 277 -20.55 -19.26 -6.41
N THR A 278 -20.35 -20.07 -5.38
CA THR A 278 -21.34 -21.05 -4.89
C THR A 278 -21.58 -20.85 -3.40
N CYS A 279 -22.60 -21.49 -2.84
CA CYS A 279 -22.84 -21.50 -1.41
C CYS A 279 -21.93 -22.55 -0.73
N TYR A 280 -21.08 -22.13 0.20
CA TYR A 280 -20.24 -23.05 0.95
C TYR A 280 -21.06 -23.80 2.00
N LEU A 281 -21.17 -25.13 1.82
CA LEU A 281 -22.08 -26.01 2.57
C LEU A 281 -22.01 -25.83 4.10
N GLN A 282 -20.81 -25.61 4.64
CA GLN A 282 -20.63 -25.52 6.09
C GLN A 282 -21.08 -24.17 6.69
N THR A 283 -20.94 -23.08 5.94
CA THR A 283 -21.18 -21.72 6.47
C THR A 283 -22.41 -21.05 5.89
N GLY A 284 -22.96 -21.57 4.79
CA GLY A 284 -24.03 -20.93 4.03
C GLY A 284 -23.59 -19.65 3.30
N LYS A 285 -22.31 -19.29 3.32
CA LYS A 285 -21.79 -18.06 2.69
C LYS A 285 -21.37 -18.30 1.25
N GLY A 286 -21.40 -17.23 0.45
CA GLY A 286 -20.81 -17.25 -0.89
C GLY A 286 -19.31 -17.55 -0.84
N PHE A 287 -18.88 -18.51 -1.64
CA PHE A 287 -17.48 -18.92 -1.80
C PHE A 287 -17.13 -18.91 -3.29
N PRO A 288 -16.10 -18.14 -3.69
CA PRO A 288 -15.69 -18.08 -5.08
C PRO A 288 -14.93 -19.36 -5.47
N VAL A 289 -15.35 -19.96 -6.57
CA VAL A 289 -14.84 -21.26 -7.02
C VAL A 289 -14.06 -21.18 -8.32
N ALA A 290 -14.14 -20.11 -9.08
CA ALA A 290 -13.28 -19.92 -10.26
C ALA A 290 -13.27 -18.46 -10.69
N TYR A 291 -12.19 -18.08 -11.36
CA TYR A 291 -11.99 -16.74 -11.89
C TYR A 291 -11.54 -16.79 -13.35
N ILE A 292 -11.98 -15.80 -14.13
CA ILE A 292 -11.43 -15.52 -15.46
C ILE A 292 -11.31 -14.02 -15.65
N VAL A 293 -10.17 -13.59 -16.18
CA VAL A 293 -9.94 -12.23 -16.66
C VAL A 293 -9.89 -12.26 -18.18
N THR A 294 -10.65 -11.38 -18.81
CA THR A 294 -10.66 -11.21 -20.27
C THR A 294 -10.75 -9.74 -20.65
N ASN A 295 -10.17 -9.37 -21.78
CA ASN A 295 -10.44 -8.08 -22.44
C ASN A 295 -11.34 -8.22 -23.68
N ASN A 296 -11.89 -9.41 -23.90
CA ASN A 296 -12.87 -9.71 -24.93
C ASN A 296 -14.26 -9.72 -24.29
N GLN A 297 -15.13 -8.82 -24.77
CA GLN A 297 -16.49 -8.63 -24.27
C GLN A 297 -17.52 -9.49 -25.04
N THR A 298 -17.06 -10.54 -25.73
CA THR A 298 -17.95 -11.47 -26.45
C THR A 298 -18.19 -12.73 -25.62
N ALA A 299 -19.23 -13.49 -25.98
CA ALA A 299 -19.58 -14.74 -25.28
C ALA A 299 -18.47 -15.81 -25.38
N ILE A 300 -17.60 -15.73 -26.39
CA ILE A 300 -16.57 -16.74 -26.70
C ILE A 300 -15.64 -16.98 -25.51
N SER A 301 -15.19 -15.92 -24.84
CA SER A 301 -14.25 -16.05 -23.70
C SER A 301 -14.87 -16.84 -22.55
N ILE A 302 -16.13 -16.54 -22.24
CA ILE A 302 -16.87 -17.18 -21.15
C ILE A 302 -17.18 -18.62 -21.55
N LYS A 303 -17.65 -18.84 -22.77
CA LYS A 303 -17.98 -20.17 -23.30
C LYS A 303 -16.79 -21.13 -23.20
N LEU A 304 -15.63 -20.74 -23.74
CA LEU A 304 -14.43 -21.58 -23.74
C LEU A 304 -13.89 -21.84 -22.33
N TRP A 305 -14.08 -20.88 -21.43
CA TRP A 305 -13.75 -21.05 -20.02
C TRP A 305 -14.69 -22.03 -19.32
N LEU A 306 -16.00 -21.93 -19.56
CA LEU A 306 -16.98 -22.87 -19.01
C LEU A 306 -16.73 -24.29 -19.53
N ASP A 307 -16.43 -24.47 -20.82
CA ASP A 307 -16.01 -25.77 -21.38
C ASP A 307 -14.78 -26.33 -20.67
N HIS A 308 -13.78 -25.47 -20.43
CA HIS A 308 -12.57 -25.86 -19.71
C HIS A 308 -12.89 -26.33 -18.29
N LEU A 309 -13.77 -25.62 -17.57
CA LEU A 309 -14.21 -26.01 -16.23
C LEU A 309 -14.99 -27.34 -16.24
N CYS A 310 -15.81 -27.60 -17.25
CA CYS A 310 -16.50 -28.88 -17.41
C CYS A 310 -15.49 -30.03 -17.50
N ILE A 311 -14.46 -29.86 -18.34
CA ILE A 311 -13.45 -30.90 -18.60
C ILE A 311 -12.49 -31.07 -17.42
N LYS A 312 -11.98 -29.98 -16.86
CA LYS A 312 -10.90 -30.01 -15.86
C LYS A 312 -11.39 -30.06 -14.41
N SER A 313 -12.57 -29.51 -14.16
CA SER A 313 -13.10 -29.33 -12.81
C SER A 313 -14.41 -30.08 -12.57
N SER A 314 -14.90 -30.83 -13.57
CA SER A 314 -16.20 -31.52 -13.53
C SER A 314 -17.34 -30.58 -13.18
N PHE A 315 -17.31 -29.38 -13.73
CA PHE A 315 -18.34 -28.37 -13.54
C PHE A 315 -19.63 -28.79 -14.25
N VAL A 316 -20.63 -29.24 -13.48
CA VAL A 316 -21.94 -29.67 -14.00
C VAL A 316 -23.06 -29.00 -13.18
N PRO A 317 -23.29 -27.69 -13.36
CA PRO A 317 -24.29 -26.95 -12.61
C PRO A 317 -25.72 -27.34 -13.01
N MET A 318 -26.58 -27.52 -12.01
CA MET A 318 -28.05 -27.60 -12.19
C MET A 318 -28.64 -26.20 -12.35
N ASN A 319 -28.17 -25.25 -11.54
CA ASN A 319 -28.65 -23.87 -11.54
C ASN A 319 -27.49 -22.89 -11.69
N ILE A 320 -27.65 -21.93 -12.61
CA ILE A 320 -26.78 -20.75 -12.67
C ILE A 320 -27.65 -19.49 -12.56
N THR A 321 -27.21 -18.60 -11.68
CA THR A 321 -27.72 -17.23 -11.55
C THR A 321 -26.73 -16.25 -12.18
N ILE A 322 -27.21 -15.34 -13.01
CA ILE A 322 -26.40 -14.31 -13.68
C ILE A 322 -27.02 -12.94 -13.54
N ASP A 323 -26.25 -11.89 -13.78
CA ASP A 323 -26.82 -10.57 -14.01
C ASP A 323 -27.50 -10.52 -15.39
N CYS A 324 -28.28 -9.47 -15.67
CA CYS A 324 -29.10 -9.32 -16.88
C CYS A 324 -28.24 -9.11 -18.16
N SER A 325 -27.43 -10.11 -18.53
CA SER A 325 -26.36 -10.05 -19.52
C SER A 325 -26.59 -11.07 -20.64
N ILE A 326 -26.95 -10.59 -21.82
CA ILE A 326 -27.18 -11.45 -23.00
C ILE A 326 -25.93 -12.25 -23.38
N ILE A 327 -24.75 -11.68 -23.14
CA ILE A 327 -23.45 -12.30 -23.42
C ILE A 327 -23.27 -13.54 -22.53
N GLU A 328 -23.59 -13.42 -21.24
CA GLU A 328 -23.53 -14.53 -20.29
C GLU A 328 -24.56 -15.60 -20.61
N VAL A 329 -25.80 -15.22 -20.93
CA VAL A 329 -26.86 -16.15 -21.36
C VAL A 329 -26.40 -16.99 -22.55
N ASN A 330 -25.85 -16.35 -23.59
CA ASN A 330 -25.41 -17.05 -24.80
C ASN A 330 -24.24 -18.01 -24.50
N ALA A 331 -23.24 -17.54 -23.75
CA ALA A 331 -22.11 -18.38 -23.36
C ALA A 331 -22.54 -19.61 -22.56
N ILE A 332 -23.46 -19.45 -21.60
CA ILE A 332 -23.97 -20.55 -20.78
C ILE A 332 -24.77 -21.54 -21.62
N LYS A 333 -25.67 -21.06 -22.49
CA LYS A 333 -26.47 -21.93 -23.35
C LYS A 333 -25.60 -22.77 -24.31
N GLU A 334 -24.51 -22.20 -24.79
CA GLU A 334 -23.59 -22.90 -25.70
C GLU A 334 -22.66 -23.89 -24.97
N ALA A 335 -22.14 -23.52 -23.79
CA ALA A 335 -21.21 -24.37 -23.04
C ALA A 335 -21.91 -25.45 -22.20
N LEU A 336 -23.12 -25.17 -21.70
CA LEU A 336 -23.78 -25.95 -20.65
C LEU A 336 -25.19 -26.37 -21.08
N SER A 337 -25.27 -27.19 -22.14
CA SER A 337 -26.55 -27.68 -22.67
C SER A 337 -27.37 -28.51 -21.67
N HIS A 338 -26.76 -28.97 -20.57
CA HIS A 338 -27.39 -29.74 -19.51
C HIS A 338 -27.92 -28.89 -18.35
N THR A 339 -27.66 -27.58 -18.31
CA THR A 339 -28.10 -26.73 -17.18
C THR A 339 -29.61 -26.58 -17.20
N GLU A 340 -30.26 -27.03 -16.13
CA GLU A 340 -31.73 -27.08 -16.03
C GLU A 340 -32.33 -25.68 -15.93
N LYS A 341 -31.68 -24.77 -15.21
CA LYS A 341 -32.22 -23.44 -14.94
C LYS A 341 -31.16 -22.34 -14.96
N ILE A 342 -31.40 -21.35 -15.82
CA ILE A 342 -30.71 -20.06 -15.79
C ILE A 342 -31.66 -19.05 -15.12
N THR A 343 -31.23 -18.44 -14.02
CA THR A 343 -32.02 -17.44 -13.29
C THR A 343 -31.35 -16.07 -13.41
N ILE A 344 -32.15 -15.02 -13.60
CA ILE A 344 -31.65 -13.64 -13.61
C ILE A 344 -31.64 -13.12 -12.17
N ASN A 345 -30.54 -12.51 -11.77
CA ASN A 345 -30.35 -11.91 -10.46
C ASN A 345 -31.11 -10.57 -10.37
N THR A 346 -32.25 -10.58 -9.69
CA THR A 346 -33.06 -9.37 -9.47
C THR A 346 -32.40 -8.37 -8.51
N HIS A 347 -31.35 -8.75 -7.77
CA HIS A 347 -30.62 -7.83 -6.90
C HIS A 347 -29.79 -6.80 -7.69
N GLY A 348 -29.18 -7.23 -8.81
CA GLY A 348 -28.47 -6.36 -9.73
C GLY A 348 -29.42 -5.36 -10.43
N GLU A 349 -30.63 -5.81 -10.78
CA GLU A 349 -31.67 -4.95 -11.34
C GLU A 349 -32.16 -3.90 -10.33
N ILE A 350 -32.40 -4.30 -9.07
CA ILE A 350 -32.77 -3.37 -8.00
C ILE A 350 -31.64 -2.34 -7.77
N GLN A 351 -30.38 -2.77 -7.74
CA GLN A 351 -29.24 -1.87 -7.53
C GLN A 351 -29.03 -0.90 -8.71
N ALA A 352 -29.18 -1.38 -9.96
CA ALA A 352 -29.13 -0.55 -11.16
C ALA A 352 -30.29 0.46 -11.19
N TYR A 353 -31.50 0.01 -10.85
CA TYR A 353 -32.70 0.84 -10.80
C TYR A 353 -32.57 1.94 -9.74
N TYR A 354 -32.07 1.64 -8.53
CA TYR A 354 -31.81 2.65 -7.51
C TYR A 354 -30.68 3.63 -7.90
N CYS A 355 -29.63 3.15 -8.58
CA CYS A 355 -28.57 4.03 -9.11
C CYS A 355 -29.11 5.01 -10.15
N GLU A 356 -29.95 4.57 -11.10
CA GLU A 356 -30.60 5.45 -12.08
C GLU A 356 -31.59 6.42 -11.41
N TYR A 357 -32.40 5.94 -10.45
CA TYR A 357 -33.35 6.78 -9.71
C TYR A 357 -32.65 7.89 -8.89
N SER A 358 -31.49 7.57 -8.31
CA SER A 358 -30.68 8.54 -7.54
C SER A 358 -30.02 9.60 -8.43
N ALA A 359 -29.63 9.25 -9.67
CA ALA A 359 -29.07 10.18 -10.64
C ALA A 359 -30.13 11.15 -11.20
N PHE A 360 -31.38 10.70 -11.32
CA PHE A 360 -32.48 11.51 -11.88
C PHE A 360 -32.99 12.60 -10.93
N TYR A 361 -32.94 12.37 -9.61
CA TYR A 361 -33.49 13.31 -8.61
C TYR A 361 -32.47 14.19 -7.87
N SER A 362 -31.18 13.82 -7.87
CA SER A 362 -30.19 14.55 -7.07
C SER A 362 -29.38 15.59 -7.85
N GLY A 363 -29.39 15.59 -9.20
CA GLY A 363 -28.55 16.50 -10.00
C GLY A 363 -27.04 16.40 -9.70
N VAL A 364 -26.64 15.39 -8.93
CA VAL A 364 -25.28 15.17 -8.44
C VAL A 364 -24.92 13.75 -8.84
N LEU A 365 -23.99 13.65 -9.79
CA LEU A 365 -23.31 12.40 -10.14
C LEU A 365 -22.89 11.67 -8.85
N PRO A 366 -23.34 10.42 -8.63
CA PRO A 366 -22.78 9.63 -7.54
C PRO A 366 -21.29 9.52 -7.80
N ILE A 367 -20.50 10.02 -6.85
CA ILE A 367 -19.04 9.87 -6.86
C ILE A 367 -18.78 8.37 -6.82
N SER A 368 -18.57 7.80 -8.00
CA SER A 368 -17.83 6.56 -8.19
C SER A 368 -16.62 6.66 -7.27
N THR A 369 -16.60 5.85 -6.22
CA THR A 369 -15.38 5.61 -5.45
C THR A 369 -14.49 4.75 -6.35
N GLY A 370 -13.95 5.40 -7.38
CA GLY A 370 -13.03 4.86 -8.36
C GLY A 370 -11.74 4.47 -7.67
N ILE A 371 -11.74 3.31 -7.04
CA ILE A 371 -10.52 2.58 -6.74
C ILE A 371 -10.22 1.79 -8.01
N LYS A 372 -9.36 2.35 -8.87
CA LYS A 372 -8.63 1.56 -9.87
C LYS A 372 -7.86 0.49 -9.11
N ALA A 373 -8.39 -0.73 -9.05
CA ALA A 373 -7.62 -1.88 -8.61
C ALA A 373 -6.64 -2.21 -9.75
N ASP A 374 -5.37 -2.44 -9.44
CA ASP A 374 -4.47 -3.08 -10.39
C ASP A 374 -4.87 -4.57 -10.48
N LEU A 375 -4.74 -5.18 -11.65
CA LEU A 375 -5.18 -6.56 -11.93
C LEU A 375 -4.58 -7.59 -10.95
N VAL A 376 -3.36 -7.30 -10.50
CA VAL A 376 -2.61 -8.02 -9.47
C VAL A 376 -3.30 -7.97 -8.10
N THR A 377 -3.99 -6.87 -7.79
CA THR A 377 -4.79 -6.69 -6.56
C THR A 377 -6.10 -7.48 -6.62
N CYS A 378 -6.70 -7.61 -7.81
CA CYS A 378 -7.84 -8.50 -8.03
C CYS A 378 -7.44 -9.97 -7.83
N ALA A 379 -6.31 -10.41 -8.41
CA ALA A 379 -5.77 -11.75 -8.17
C ALA A 379 -5.46 -12.00 -6.66
N GLN A 380 -4.99 -10.97 -5.94
CA GLN A 380 -4.74 -11.05 -4.50
C GLN A 380 -6.03 -11.20 -3.66
N THR A 381 -7.11 -10.50 -4.03
CA THR A 381 -8.41 -10.64 -3.33
C THR A 381 -8.98 -12.05 -3.52
N CYS A 382 -8.68 -12.67 -4.66
CA CYS A 382 -9.03 -14.05 -4.99
C CYS A 382 -8.17 -15.08 -4.23
N TYR A 383 -6.89 -14.78 -3.99
CA TYR A 383 -5.97 -15.64 -3.23
C TYR A 383 -6.27 -15.63 -1.72
N LEU A 384 -6.69 -14.50 -1.16
CA LEU A 384 -6.97 -14.33 0.29
C LEU A 384 -8.33 -14.89 0.75
N GLN A 385 -9.12 -15.49 -0.16
CA GLN A 385 -10.40 -16.16 0.16
C GLN A 385 -10.30 -17.69 0.21
N VAL A 386 -9.10 -18.24 0.01
CA VAL A 386 -8.71 -19.63 0.32
C VAL A 386 -7.99 -19.64 1.66
#